data_AF-A0A4R7LHW5-F1
#
_entry.id   AF-A0A4R7LHW5-F1
#
_cell.length_a   1.000
_cell.length_b   1.000
_cell.length_c   1.000
_cell.angle_alpha   90.00
_cell.angle_beta   90.00
_cell.angle_gamma   90.00
#
_symmetry.space_group_name_H-M   'P 1'
#
loop_
_entity.id
_entity.type
_entity.pdbx_description
1 polymer ?
#
loop_
_entity_poly.entity_id
_entity_poly.type
_entity_poly.pdbx_seq_one_letter_code
_entity_poly.pdbx_strand_id
1 'polypeptide(L)'
;MTLVWAALLHLHYVTAFIFAALYYCLRITRDYRLRVRLYMATEGLDADALYAQFRHAMWIVGLYAAKPFRPVLPHRKAEVALVLATVLRERILEQSGGPLPRSYLRSRRQLLREAKRYVRAYASAGPNSN
;
A
#
# COMPACT_ATOMS: atom_id res chain seq x y z
N MET A 1 -14.96 -8.69 44.72
CA MET A 1 -14.88 -7.53 43.80
C MET A 1 -13.80 -7.65 42.72
N THR A 2 -12.60 -8.15 43.04
CA THR A 2 -11.50 -8.37 42.07
C THR A 2 -11.86 -9.31 40.90
N LEU A 3 -12.61 -10.38 41.16
CA LEU A 3 -13.07 -11.33 40.12
C LEU A 3 -14.01 -10.70 39.08
N VAL A 4 -14.87 -9.76 39.50
CA VAL A 4 -15.80 -9.06 38.60
C VAL A 4 -15.04 -8.12 37.66
N TRP A 5 -14.04 -7.40 38.18
CA TRP A 5 -13.17 -6.53 37.38
C TRP A 5 -12.33 -7.33 36.38
N ALA A 6 -11.79 -8.49 36.79
CA ALA A 6 -11.04 -9.37 35.89
C ALA A 6 -11.91 -9.90 34.74
N ALA A 7 -13.15 -10.31 35.03
CA ALA A 7 -14.10 -10.78 34.01
C ALA A 7 -14.50 -9.67 33.03
N LEU A 8 -14.74 -8.44 33.52
CA LEU A 8 -15.06 -7.28 32.68
C LEU A 8 -13.89 -6.89 31.76
N LEU A 9 -12.66 -6.89 32.28
CA LEU A 9 -11.46 -6.65 31.47
C LEU A 9 -11.29 -7.72 30.39
N HIS A 10 -11.46 -8.99 30.74
CA HIS A 10 -11.37 -10.09 29.78
C HIS A 10 -12.40 -9.94 28.65
N LEU A 11 -13.65 -9.60 28.98
CA LEU A 11 -14.70 -9.35 27.98
C LEU A 11 -14.34 -8.16 27.07
N HIS A 12 -13.75 -7.10 27.62
CA HIS A 12 -13.28 -5.95 26.84
C HIS A 12 -12.15 -6.32 25.88
N TYR A 13 -11.16 -7.09 26.32
CA TYR A 13 -10.06 -7.53 25.45
C TYR A 13 -10.55 -8.47 24.34
N VAL A 14 -11.45 -9.40 24.66
CA VAL A 14 -12.02 -10.32 23.65
C VAL A 14 -12.82 -9.55 22.61
N THR A 15 -13.68 -8.62 23.03
CA THR A 15 -14.46 -7.81 22.08
C THR A 15 -13.57 -6.91 21.24
N ALA A 16 -12.57 -6.24 21.83
CA ALA A 16 -11.59 -5.45 21.09
C ALA A 16 -10.80 -6.28 20.06
N PHE A 17 -10.40 -7.50 20.43
CA PHE A 17 -9.72 -8.43 19.53
C PHE A 17 -10.62 -8.85 18.35
N ILE A 18 -11.88 -9.20 18.63
CA ILE A 18 -12.85 -9.57 17.58
C ILE A 18 -13.06 -8.39 16.62
N PHE A 19 -13.25 -7.18 17.13
CA PHE A 19 -13.41 -5.98 16.28
C PHE A 19 -12.16 -5.70 15.44
N ALA A 20 -10.97 -5.85 16.01
CA ALA A 20 -9.71 -5.69 15.27
C ALA A 20 -9.57 -6.74 14.15
N ALA A 21 -9.93 -7.99 14.43
CA ALA A 21 -9.92 -9.07 13.44
C ALA A 21 -10.93 -8.80 12.31
N LEU A 22 -12.17 -8.46 12.64
CA LEU A 22 -13.21 -8.12 11.65
C LEU A 22 -12.80 -6.92 10.78
N TYR A 23 -12.27 -5.86 11.41
CA TYR A 23 -11.76 -4.70 10.69
C TYR A 23 -10.63 -5.07 9.73
N TYR A 24 -9.69 -5.91 10.16
CA TYR A 24 -8.60 -6.40 9.32
C TYR A 24 -9.12 -7.21 8.13
N CYS A 25 -10.07 -8.13 8.36
CA CYS A 25 -10.70 -8.91 7.29
C CYS A 25 -11.40 -8.01 6.28
N LEU A 26 -12.25 -7.08 6.72
CA LEU A 26 -12.95 -6.13 5.86
C LEU A 26 -11.98 -5.30 5.02
N ARG A 27 -10.90 -4.82 5.64
CA ARG A 27 -9.86 -4.06 4.96
C ARG A 27 -9.19 -4.88 3.87
N ILE A 28 -8.79 -6.12 4.18
CA ILE A 28 -8.17 -7.03 3.21
C ILE A 28 -9.11 -7.29 2.03
N THR A 29 -10.37 -7.63 2.28
CA THR A 29 -11.33 -7.92 1.21
C THR A 29 -11.50 -6.71 0.27
N ARG A 30 -11.59 -5.50 0.83
CA ARG A 30 -11.65 -4.27 0.05
C ARG A 30 -10.39 -4.06 -0.80
N ASP A 31 -9.23 -4.34 -0.23
CA ASP A 31 -7.92 -4.23 -0.88
C ASP A 31 -7.80 -5.20 -2.06
N TYR A 32 -8.20 -6.47 -1.88
CA TYR A 32 -8.22 -7.47 -2.95
C TYR A 32 -9.19 -7.10 -4.08
N ARG A 33 -10.41 -6.63 -3.75
CA ARG A 33 -11.36 -6.14 -4.78
C ARG A 33 -10.82 -4.94 -5.53
N LEU A 34 -10.06 -4.07 -4.88
CA LEU A 34 -9.41 -2.94 -5.53
C LEU A 34 -8.26 -3.42 -6.44
N ARG A 35 -7.42 -4.35 -5.96
CA ARG A 35 -6.34 -4.96 -6.74
C ARG A 35 -6.87 -5.57 -8.04
N VAL A 36 -7.93 -6.38 -7.98
CA VAL A 36 -8.52 -6.98 -9.17
C VAL A 36 -8.98 -5.92 -10.17
N ARG A 37 -9.70 -4.90 -9.71
CA ARG A 37 -10.16 -3.80 -10.59
C ARG A 37 -9.00 -3.05 -11.24
N LEU A 38 -7.95 -2.76 -10.48
CA LEU A 38 -6.76 -2.09 -11.02
C LEU A 38 -5.98 -2.99 -11.98
N TYR A 39 -5.86 -4.29 -11.69
CA TYR A 39 -5.18 -5.25 -12.55
C TYR A 39 -5.84 -5.37 -13.93
N MET A 40 -7.18 -5.35 -13.97
CA MET A 40 -7.95 -5.29 -15.21
C MET A 40 -7.80 -3.93 -15.90
N ALA A 41 -7.82 -2.83 -15.14
CA ALA A 41 -7.66 -1.48 -15.71
C ALA A 41 -6.27 -1.23 -16.31
N THR A 42 -5.25 -1.97 -15.88
CA THR A 42 -3.88 -1.89 -16.41
C THR A 42 -3.60 -2.89 -17.52
N GLU A 43 -4.61 -3.64 -17.97
CA GLU A 43 -4.47 -4.59 -19.06
C GLU A 43 -4.19 -3.89 -20.39
N GLY A 44 -3.28 -4.43 -21.21
CA GLY A 44 -2.92 -3.87 -22.51
C GLY A 44 -2.08 -2.58 -22.47
N LEU A 45 -1.59 -2.16 -21.31
CA LEU A 45 -0.64 -1.04 -21.23
C LEU A 45 0.75 -1.43 -21.74
N ASP A 46 1.34 -0.55 -22.56
CA ASP A 46 2.73 -0.66 -23.00
C ASP A 46 3.71 -0.53 -21.83
N ALA A 47 4.90 -1.09 -22.01
CA ALA A 47 5.96 -1.10 -20.99
C ALA A 47 6.28 0.32 -20.47
N ASP A 48 6.43 1.31 -21.36
CA ASP A 48 6.74 2.68 -20.97
C ASP A 48 5.62 3.32 -20.13
N ALA A 49 4.36 3.06 -20.50
CA ALA A 49 3.21 3.53 -19.75
C ALA A 49 3.15 2.88 -18.35
N LEU A 50 3.45 1.60 -18.24
CA LEU A 50 3.53 0.88 -16.96
C LEU A 50 4.60 1.49 -16.05
N TYR A 51 5.81 1.73 -16.56
CA TYR A 51 6.89 2.33 -15.77
C TYR A 51 6.59 3.78 -15.37
N ALA A 52 6.01 4.58 -16.25
CA ALA A 52 5.61 5.96 -15.94
C ALA A 52 4.57 6.01 -14.82
N GLN A 53 3.51 5.20 -14.93
CA GLN A 53 2.49 5.08 -13.88
C GLN A 53 3.07 4.52 -12.58
N PHE A 54 4.01 3.58 -12.66
CA PHE A 54 4.65 3.00 -11.48
C PHE A 54 5.46 4.05 -10.72
N ARG A 55 6.27 4.85 -11.42
CA ARG A 55 7.02 5.97 -10.82
C ARG A 55 6.09 6.97 -10.15
N HIS A 56 4.99 7.33 -10.82
CA HIS A 56 4.00 8.26 -10.28
C HIS A 56 3.31 7.71 -9.01
N ALA A 57 2.89 6.43 -9.04
CA ALA A 57 2.31 5.76 -7.88
C ALA A 57 3.30 5.68 -6.72
N MET A 58 4.56 5.33 -6.98
CA MET A 58 5.63 5.28 -5.98
C MET A 58 5.92 6.64 -5.35
N TRP A 59 5.85 7.72 -6.12
CA TRP A 59 5.98 9.09 -5.62
C TRP A 59 4.87 9.43 -4.62
N ILE A 60 3.60 9.20 -4.97
CA ILE A 60 2.45 9.44 -4.08
C ILE A 60 2.58 8.64 -2.79
N VAL A 61 2.92 7.35 -2.90
CA VAL A 61 3.09 6.46 -1.75
C VAL A 61 4.24 6.94 -0.87
N GLY A 62 5.35 7.36 -1.48
CA GLY A 62 6.53 7.84 -0.76
C GLY A 62 6.27 9.16 -0.03
N LEU A 63 5.55 10.10 -0.65
CA LEU A 63 5.13 11.35 -0.01
C LEU A 63 4.26 11.08 1.23
N TYR A 64 3.32 10.15 1.10
CA TYR A 64 2.49 9.72 2.22
C TYR A 64 3.31 9.01 3.33
N ALA A 65 4.25 8.13 2.94
CA ALA A 65 5.07 7.36 3.88
C ALA A 65 6.15 8.21 4.59
N ALA A 66 6.63 9.28 3.96
CA ALA A 66 7.63 10.18 4.53
C ALA A 66 7.07 11.09 5.64
N LYS A 67 5.74 11.30 5.69
CA LYS A 67 5.01 12.10 6.70
C LYS A 67 5.72 13.42 7.09
N PRO A 68 6.04 14.34 6.16
CA PRO A 68 6.73 15.58 6.51
C PRO A 68 5.76 16.63 7.09
N PHE A 69 5.15 16.38 8.24
CA PHE A 69 4.37 17.35 9.05
C PHE A 69 2.90 17.67 8.73
N ARG A 70 2.30 17.27 7.60
CA ARG A 70 0.83 17.27 7.37
C ARG A 70 0.48 16.19 6.34
N PRO A 71 -0.73 15.59 6.34
CA PRO A 71 -1.15 14.76 5.22
C PRO A 71 -1.34 15.64 3.99
N VAL A 72 -0.26 15.87 3.23
CA VAL A 72 -0.29 16.53 1.91
C VAL A 72 -1.23 15.76 0.96
N LEU A 73 -1.44 14.46 1.23
CA LEU A 73 -2.31 13.57 0.48
C LEU A 73 -3.34 12.87 1.38
N PRO A 74 -4.61 12.76 0.94
CA PRO A 74 -5.63 11.95 1.59
C PRO A 74 -5.20 10.48 1.73
N HIS A 75 -5.45 9.86 2.87
CA HIS A 75 -5.10 8.45 3.13
C HIS A 75 -5.62 7.50 2.04
N ARG A 76 -6.88 7.70 1.60
CA ARG A 76 -7.50 6.91 0.54
C ARG A 76 -6.73 6.96 -0.78
N LYS A 77 -6.18 8.13 -1.16
CA LYS A 77 -5.40 8.27 -2.39
C LYS A 77 -4.07 7.51 -2.29
N ALA A 78 -3.41 7.59 -1.14
CA ALA A 78 -2.18 6.85 -0.88
C ALA A 78 -2.40 5.33 -0.83
N GLU A 79 -3.51 4.87 -0.27
CA GLU A 79 -3.87 3.44 -0.30
C GLU A 79 -4.09 2.95 -1.72
N VAL A 80 -4.87 3.67 -2.53
CA VAL A 80 -5.09 3.31 -3.94
C VAL A 80 -3.77 3.29 -4.72
N ALA A 81 -2.93 4.31 -4.55
CA ALA A 81 -1.63 4.38 -5.19
C ALA A 81 -0.71 3.21 -4.79
N LEU A 82 -0.77 2.77 -3.52
CA LEU A 82 0.00 1.61 -3.06
C LEU A 82 -0.47 0.30 -3.70
N VAL A 83 -1.79 0.09 -3.82
CA VAL A 83 -2.33 -1.09 -4.52
C VAL A 83 -1.99 -1.02 -6.00
N LEU A 84 -2.11 0.15 -6.62
CA LEU A 84 -1.73 0.34 -8.02
C LEU A 84 -0.25 0.03 -8.24
N ALA A 85 0.64 0.52 -7.38
CA ALA A 85 2.07 0.21 -7.47
C ALA A 85 2.37 -1.28 -7.36
N THR A 86 1.64 -2.04 -6.52
CA THR A 86 1.80 -3.50 -6.46
C THR A 86 1.38 -4.19 -7.75
N VAL A 87 0.26 -3.76 -8.35
CA VAL A 87 -0.24 -4.29 -9.63
C VAL A 87 0.72 -3.98 -10.78
N LEU A 88 1.16 -2.73 -10.88
CA LEU A 88 2.09 -2.30 -11.92
C LEU A 88 3.43 -3.04 -11.81
N ARG A 89 3.93 -3.27 -10.59
CA ARG A 89 5.13 -4.09 -10.38
C ARG A 89 4.93 -5.53 -10.85
N GLU A 90 3.78 -6.13 -10.56
CA GLU A 90 3.45 -7.47 -11.06
C GLU A 90 3.44 -7.50 -12.59
N ARG A 91 2.76 -6.54 -13.25
CA ARG A 91 2.73 -6.44 -14.72
C ARG A 91 4.11 -6.25 -15.35
N ILE A 92 4.93 -5.37 -14.77
CA ILE A 92 6.32 -5.14 -15.22
C ILE A 92 7.13 -6.45 -15.10
N LEU A 93 6.95 -7.20 -14.03
CA LEU A 93 7.62 -8.49 -13.84
C LEU A 93 7.10 -9.55 -14.82
N GLU A 94 5.79 -9.60 -15.09
CA GLU A 94 5.20 -10.48 -16.11
C GLU A 94 5.80 -10.17 -17.50
N GLN A 95 5.87 -8.90 -17.91
CA GLN A 95 6.42 -8.51 -19.21
C GLN A 95 7.93 -8.77 -19.34
N SER A 96 8.69 -8.62 -18.24
CA SER A 96 10.14 -8.84 -18.22
C SER A 96 10.55 -10.29 -17.97
N GLY A 97 9.58 -11.21 -17.77
CA GLY A 97 9.87 -12.61 -17.41
C GLY A 97 10.47 -12.77 -16.00
N GLY A 98 10.35 -11.75 -15.15
CA GLY A 98 10.87 -11.74 -13.79
C GLY A 98 10.03 -12.58 -12.82
N PRO A 99 10.62 -13.01 -11.69
CA PRO A 99 9.87 -13.77 -10.69
C PRO A 99 8.81 -12.90 -10.01
N LEU A 100 7.56 -13.37 -10.05
CA LEU A 100 6.45 -12.73 -9.34
C LEU A 100 6.67 -12.76 -7.81
N PRO A 101 6.17 -11.75 -7.08
CA PRO A 101 6.27 -11.73 -5.63
C PRO A 101 5.50 -12.90 -5.01
N ARG A 102 6.13 -13.62 -4.07
CA ARG A 102 5.53 -14.77 -3.37
C ARG A 102 4.21 -14.45 -2.66
N SER A 103 4.02 -13.20 -2.21
CA SER A 103 2.74 -12.77 -1.64
C SER A 103 2.49 -11.28 -1.81
N TYR A 104 1.22 -10.95 -2.04
CA TYR A 104 0.74 -9.57 -2.16
C TYR A 104 1.10 -8.71 -0.94
N LEU A 105 0.83 -9.20 0.28
CA LEU A 105 1.13 -8.46 1.51
C LEU A 105 2.63 -8.18 1.68
N ARG A 106 3.50 -9.09 1.23
CA ARG A 106 4.95 -8.90 1.27
C ARG A 106 5.39 -7.86 0.24
N SER A 107 4.88 -7.95 -0.99
CA SER A 107 5.12 -6.95 -2.05
C SER A 107 4.72 -5.55 -1.58
N ARG A 108 3.55 -5.42 -0.98
CA ARG A 108 3.02 -4.16 -0.43
C ARG A 108 3.95 -3.54 0.64
N ARG A 109 4.43 -4.34 1.59
CA ARG A 109 5.38 -3.87 2.63
C ARG A 109 6.72 -3.46 2.03
N GLN A 110 7.19 -4.21 1.04
CA GLN A 110 8.43 -3.93 0.34
C GLN A 110 8.32 -2.59 -0.43
N LEU A 111 7.25 -2.39 -1.19
CA LEU A 111 6.99 -1.15 -1.93
C LEU A 111 6.88 0.06 -1.01
N LEU A 112 6.27 -0.05 0.17
CA LEU A 112 6.26 1.05 1.15
C LEU A 112 7.68 1.46 1.57
N ARG A 113 8.57 0.49 1.78
CA ARG A 113 9.97 0.77 2.13
C ARG A 113 10.73 1.39 0.96
N GLU A 114 10.54 0.84 -0.24
CA GLU A 114 11.13 1.35 -1.48
C GLU A 114 10.66 2.78 -1.77
N ALA A 115 9.37 3.07 -1.64
CA ALA A 115 8.79 4.40 -1.87
C ALA A 115 9.34 5.45 -0.89
N LYS A 116 9.54 5.07 0.38
CA LYS A 116 10.19 5.92 1.37
C LYS A 116 11.63 6.25 1.00
N ARG A 117 12.37 5.28 0.44
CA ARG A 117 13.75 5.50 -0.04
C ARG A 117 13.76 6.35 -1.32
N TYR A 118 12.84 6.07 -2.24
CA TYR A 118 12.67 6.79 -3.50
C TYR A 118 12.47 8.29 -3.27
N VAL A 119 11.52 8.67 -2.40
CA VAL A 119 11.26 10.08 -2.10
C VAL A 119 12.43 10.73 -1.37
N ARG A 120 13.16 10.01 -0.50
CA ARG A 120 14.37 10.56 0.13
C ARG A 120 15.46 10.88 -0.89
N ALA A 121 15.69 9.98 -1.85
CA ALA A 121 16.66 10.17 -2.91
C ALA A 121 16.27 11.32 -3.87
N TYR A 122 14.98 11.45 -4.18
CA TYR A 122 14.47 12.56 -4.99
C TYR A 122 14.42 13.89 -4.22
N ALA A 123 14.15 13.89 -2.91
CA ALA A 123 14.19 15.10 -2.09
C ALA A 123 15.61 15.67 -1.96
N SER A 124 16.63 14.82 -1.95
CA SER A 124 18.03 15.25 -2.01
C SER A 124 18.47 15.78 -3.38
N ALA A 125 17.70 15.52 -4.44
CA ALA A 125 18.01 16.00 -5.78
C ALA A 125 17.52 17.45 -6.04
N GLY A 126 16.69 18.01 -5.15
CA GLY A 126 15.98 19.27 -5.42
C GLY A 126 15.03 19.16 -6.63
N PRO A 127 14.08 20.10 -6.81
CA PRO A 127 13.32 20.14 -8.05
C PRO A 127 14.27 20.50 -9.19
N ASN A 128 14.68 19.53 -10.01
CA ASN A 128 15.19 19.83 -11.34
C ASN A 128 14.01 20.37 -12.16
N SER A 129 13.98 21.69 -12.29
CA SER A 129 13.18 22.41 -13.27
C SER A 129 13.77 22.16 -14.67
N ASN A 130 13.34 21.09 -15.33
CA ASN A 130 13.44 20.97 -16.78
C ASN A 130 12.03 20.87 -17.35
#